data_AF-A0A316S7F5-F1
#
_entry.id   AF-A0A316S7F5-F1
#
_cell.length_a   1.000
_cell.length_b   1.000
_cell.length_c   1.000
_cell.angle_alpha   90.00
_cell.angle_beta   90.00
_cell.angle_gamma   90.00
#
_symmetry.space_group_name_H-M   'P 1'
#
loop_
_entity.id
_entity.type
_entity.pdbx_description
1 polymer ?
#
loop_
_entity_poly.entity_id
_entity_poly.type
_entity_poly.pdbx_seq_one_letter_code
_entity_poly.pdbx_strand_id
1 'polypeptide(L)'
;MVNSPTHYTHNGPNECIDIMRWLFGDAAVKAFCRCNIFKYRFRAALKNGKEDIEKAVWYENYLHNMLTEEKRNGTQMPQKP
;
A
#
# COMPACT_ATOMS: atom_id res chain seq x y z
N MET A 1 -23.58 -21.47 -13.40
CA MET A 1 -23.30 -21.05 -12.01
C MET A 1 -21.80 -21.19 -11.81
N VAL A 2 -21.06 -20.08 -11.94
CA VAL A 2 -19.59 -20.08 -11.94
C VAL A 2 -19.13 -19.84 -10.50
N ASN A 3 -18.43 -20.83 -9.93
CA ASN A 3 -17.92 -20.82 -8.57
C ASN A 3 -17.00 -19.60 -8.35
N SER A 4 -17.44 -18.68 -7.48
CA SER A 4 -16.61 -17.59 -6.94
C SER A 4 -15.48 -18.18 -6.08
N PRO A 5 -14.20 -18.05 -6.46
CA PRO A 5 -13.11 -18.49 -5.59
C PRO A 5 -12.97 -17.50 -4.43
N THR A 6 -13.27 -17.99 -3.24
CA THR A 6 -13.22 -17.35 -1.91
C THR A 6 -11.79 -17.05 -1.41
N HIS A 7 -10.83 -16.80 -2.31
CA HIS A 7 -9.39 -16.89 -2.00
C HIS A 7 -8.74 -15.58 -1.49
N TYR A 8 -9.49 -14.51 -1.24
CA TYR A 8 -8.94 -13.29 -0.59
C TYR A 8 -9.71 -12.84 0.65
N THR A 9 -10.66 -13.63 1.13
CA THR A 9 -11.59 -13.22 2.19
C THR A 9 -11.76 -14.25 3.32
N HIS A 10 -10.75 -15.09 3.56
CA HIS A 10 -10.89 -16.15 4.58
C HIS A 10 -10.49 -15.74 6.01
N ASN A 11 -9.77 -14.64 6.25
CA ASN A 11 -9.19 -14.34 7.59
C ASN A 11 -9.26 -12.85 8.04
N GLY A 12 -10.32 -12.10 7.73
CA GLY A 12 -10.44 -10.69 8.16
C GLY A 12 -9.69 -9.68 7.26
N PRO A 13 -9.67 -8.37 7.61
CA PRO A 13 -9.35 -7.25 6.72
C PRO A 13 -7.84 -7.04 6.45
N ASN A 14 -7.07 -8.12 6.34
CA ASN A 14 -5.67 -8.01 5.95
C ASN A 14 -5.57 -8.16 4.44
N GLU A 15 -5.52 -7.02 3.75
CA GLU A 15 -5.29 -6.94 2.31
C GLU A 15 -3.90 -7.51 1.99
N CYS A 16 -3.67 -7.96 0.76
CA CYS A 16 -2.38 -8.53 0.32
C CYS A 16 -1.17 -7.65 0.71
N ILE A 17 -1.36 -6.32 0.74
CA ILE A 17 -0.35 -5.35 1.15
C ILE A 17 0.08 -5.48 2.62
N ASP A 18 -0.81 -5.93 3.52
CA ASP A 18 -0.48 -6.13 4.94
C ASP A 18 0.35 -7.40 5.13
N ILE A 19 0.05 -8.45 4.35
CA ILE A 19 0.89 -9.65 4.25
C ILE A 19 2.27 -9.27 3.72
N MET A 20 2.35 -8.39 2.71
CA MET A 20 3.62 -7.90 2.19
C MET A 20 4.42 -7.12 3.24
N ARG A 21 3.77 -6.34 4.11
CA ARG A 21 4.45 -5.66 5.23
C ARG A 21 5.05 -6.66 6.21
N TRP A 22 4.29 -7.71 6.55
CA TRP A 22 4.76 -8.76 7.45
C TRP A 22 5.93 -9.56 6.88
N LEU A 23 5.87 -9.94 5.60
CA LEU A 23 6.91 -10.75 4.95
C LEU A 23 8.17 -9.98 4.57
N PHE A 24 8.00 -8.76 4.03
CA PHE A 24 9.09 -8.02 3.36
C PHE A 24 9.49 -6.75 4.11
N GLY A 25 8.74 -6.36 5.15
CA GLY A 25 8.99 -5.16 5.92
C GLY A 25 8.51 -3.86 5.25
N ASP A 26 8.37 -2.83 6.07
CA ASP A 26 7.80 -1.55 5.66
C ASP A 26 8.61 -0.83 4.59
N ALA A 27 9.94 -0.97 4.59
CA ALA A 27 10.79 -0.36 3.56
C ALA A 27 10.48 -0.89 2.16
N ALA A 28 10.29 -2.21 2.02
CA ALA A 28 9.96 -2.85 0.75
C ALA A 28 8.56 -2.43 0.28
N VAL A 29 7.58 -2.39 1.18
CA VAL A 29 6.20 -1.98 0.83
C VAL A 29 6.12 -0.50 0.45
N LYS A 30 6.86 0.39 1.12
CA LYS A 30 6.97 1.80 0.72
C LYS A 30 7.52 1.93 -0.70
N ALA A 31 8.55 1.15 -1.07
CA ALA A 31 9.08 1.14 -2.44
C ALA A 31 8.06 0.60 -3.45
N PHE A 32 7.35 -0.48 -3.11
CA PHE A 32 6.27 -1.03 -3.93
C PHE A 32 5.16 0.00 -4.18
N CYS A 33 4.74 0.76 -3.17
CA CYS A 33 3.76 1.84 -3.35
C CYS A 33 4.25 2.90 -4.35
N ARG A 34 5.51 3.37 -4.22
CA ARG A 34 6.10 4.35 -5.16
C ARG A 34 6.06 3.86 -6.60
N CYS A 35 6.43 2.60 -6.84
CA CYS A 35 6.38 2.00 -8.17
C CYS A 35 4.94 1.92 -8.72
N ASN A 36 3.96 1.55 -7.88
CA ASN A 36 2.57 1.47 -8.30
C ASN A 36 1.96 2.85 -8.60
N ILE A 37 2.27 3.88 -7.79
CA ILE A 37 1.84 5.26 -8.04
C ILE A 37 2.29 5.70 -9.43
N PHE A 38 3.57 5.53 -9.75
CA PHE A 38 4.10 5.87 -11.07
C PHE A 38 3.42 5.05 -12.18
N LYS A 39 3.37 3.72 -12.02
CA LYS A 39 2.77 2.79 -12.98
C LYS A 39 1.35 3.21 -13.37
N TYR A 40 0.50 3.50 -12.38
CA TYR A 40 -0.89 3.84 -12.64
C TYR A 40 -1.05 5.26 -13.19
N ARG A 41 -0.28 6.25 -12.71
CA ARG A 41 -0.29 7.60 -13.31
C ARG A 41 0.14 7.58 -14.78
N PHE A 42 1.19 6.82 -15.10
CA PHE A 42 1.64 6.64 -16.48
C PHE A 42 0.58 5.93 -17.34
N ARG A 43 -0.01 4.85 -16.82
CA ARG A 43 -1.02 4.06 -17.54
C ARG A 43 -2.35 4.79 -17.73
N ALA A 44 -2.70 5.73 -16.84
CA ALA A 44 -3.91 6.54 -16.96
C ALA A 44 -3.97 7.29 -18.29
N ALA A 45 -2.84 7.83 -18.77
CA ALA A 45 -2.75 8.53 -20.05
C ALA A 45 -2.89 7.60 -21.27
N LEU A 46 -2.76 6.27 -21.08
CA LEU A 46 -2.71 5.28 -22.16
C LEU A 46 -3.89 4.32 -22.20
N LYS A 47 -4.58 4.11 -21.06
CA LYS A 47 -5.56 3.02 -20.93
C LYS A 47 -6.80 3.37 -20.11
N ASN A 48 -6.75 3.29 -18.79
CA ASN A 48 -7.97 3.31 -17.97
C ASN A 48 -8.32 4.70 -17.40
N GLY A 49 -7.61 5.76 -17.80
CA GLY A 49 -7.91 7.14 -17.41
C GLY A 49 -8.12 7.29 -15.90
N LYS A 50 -9.33 7.72 -15.52
CA LYS A 50 -9.74 7.99 -14.14
C LYS A 50 -9.52 6.82 -13.18
N GLU A 51 -9.82 5.58 -13.59
CA GLU A 51 -9.68 4.40 -12.73
C GLU A 51 -8.22 4.18 -12.29
N ASP A 52 -7.28 4.45 -13.19
CA ASP A 52 -5.85 4.36 -12.87
C ASP A 52 -5.39 5.51 -11.96
N ILE A 53 -5.95 6.71 -12.13
CA ILE A 53 -5.70 7.81 -11.20
C ILE A 53 -6.20 7.45 -9.79
N GLU A 54 -7.38 6.86 -9.66
CA GLU A 54 -7.92 6.41 -8.36
C GLU A 54 -7.04 5.34 -7.71
N LYS A 55 -6.52 4.39 -8.49
CA LYS A 55 -5.53 3.41 -8.00
C LYS A 55 -4.25 4.08 -7.53
N ALA A 56 -3.71 5.05 -8.30
CA ALA A 56 -2.53 5.79 -7.88
C ALA A 56 -2.74 6.52 -6.55
N VAL A 57 -3.89 7.19 -6.39
CA VAL A 57 -4.27 7.89 -5.15
C VAL A 57 -4.37 6.93 -3.97
N TRP A 58 -4.92 5.72 -4.17
CA TRP A 58 -4.96 4.72 -3.11
C TRP A 58 -3.56 4.35 -2.59
N TYR A 59 -2.60 4.07 -3.49
CA TYR A 59 -1.22 3.75 -3.10
C TYR A 59 -0.50 4.95 -2.47
N GLU A 60 -0.81 6.17 -2.91
CA GLU A 60 -0.28 7.41 -2.34
C GLU A 60 -0.77 7.62 -0.91
N ASN A 61 -2.06 7.41 -0.65
CA ASN A 61 -2.64 7.46 0.70
C ASN A 61 -2.04 6.39 1.61
N TYR A 62 -1.89 5.15 1.13
CA TYR A 62 -1.27 4.08 1.91
C TYR A 62 0.18 4.43 2.29
N LEU A 63 0.98 4.91 1.33
CA LEU A 63 2.35 5.36 1.59
C LEU A 63 2.39 6.52 2.60
N HIS A 64 1.49 7.52 2.46
CA HIS A 64 1.41 8.64 3.40
C HIS A 64 1.12 8.18 4.83
N ASN A 65 0.21 7.22 5.00
CA ASN A 65 -0.11 6.65 6.31
C ASN A 65 1.10 5.94 6.92
N MET A 66 1.81 5.10 6.15
CA MET A 66 3.03 4.44 6.62
C MET A 66 4.12 5.41 7.06
N LEU A 67 4.31 6.52 6.33
CA LEU A 67 5.30 7.56 6.69
C LEU A 67 4.87 8.33 7.94
N THR A 68 3.57 8.51 8.15
CA THR A 68 3.03 9.14 9.36
C THR A 68 3.20 8.24 10.58
N GLU A 69 2.95 6.94 10.44
CA GLU A 69 3.19 5.92 11.48
C GLU A 69 4.67 5.88 11.88
N GLU A 70 5.58 5.87 10.91
CA GLU A 70 7.04 5.87 11.16
C GLU A 70 7.50 7.10 11.96
N LYS A 71 7.00 8.30 11.61
CA LYS A 71 7.30 9.52 12.37
C LYS A 71 6.82 9.45 13.82
N ARG A 72 5.62 8.91 14.06
CA ARG A 72 5.08 8.74 15.41
C ARG A 72 5.94 7.78 16.24
N ASN A 73 6.35 6.66 15.66
CA ASN A 73 7.16 5.65 16.33
C ASN A 73 8.60 6.12 16.57
N GLY A 74 9.18 6.90 15.63
CA GLY A 74 10.50 7.51 15.79
C GLY A 74 10.57 8.62 16.85
N THR A 75 9.44 9.19 17.26
CA THR A 75 9.37 10.23 18.31
C THR A 75 9.37 9.65 19.73
N GLN A 76 9.26 8.32 19.89
CA GLN A 76 9.17 7.64 21.19
C GLN A 76 10.51 7.14 21.78
N MET A 77 11.67 7.47 21.22
CA MET A 77 12.93 7.15 21.90
C MET A 77 13.22 8.22 22.98
N PRO A 78 13.16 7.92 24.30
CA PRO A 78 13.69 8.82 25.29
C PRO A 78 15.20 8.96 25.05
N GLN A 79 15.66 10.21 24.99
CA GLN A 79 17.09 10.51 25.11
C GLN A 79 17.56 9.87 26.41
N LYS A 80 18.41 8.85 26.30
CA LYS A 80 19.04 8.22 27.46
C LYS A 80 19.94 9.27 28.12
N PRO A 81 19.88 9.43 29.47
CA PRO A 81 20.81 10.32 30.17
C PRO A 81 22.26 9.88 30.02
#